data_AF-A0A6V8CUQ1-F1
#
_entry.id   AF-A0A6V8CUQ1-F1
#
_cell.length_a   1.000
_cell.length_b   1.000
_cell.length_c   1.000
_cell.angle_alpha   90.00
_cell.angle_beta   90.00
_cell.angle_gamma   90.00
#
_symmetry.space_group_name_H-M   'P 1'
#
loop_
_entity.id
_entity.type
_entity.pdbx_description
1 polymer ?
#
loop_
_entity_poly.entity_id
_entity_poly.type
_entity_poly.pdbx_seq_one_letter_code
_entity_poly.pdbx_strand_id
1 'polypeptide(L)'
;DPDDDNDGYYDVDEFADGSDPYDATSQPVDLDGDNTPDRLQQEAGLDPVIQSALSVAILAIIAIGAGMSVLIWRSATSRRSNYEKIRSLLDEAEGFEGLMAVEKDIESMSDKNGIDAGQTALLFDRLGDRRYKLEEEMRAAQQAEWWAQQQAHGQQWAEWQQQQQGWGQQQGWDQQQGWDQQQGWDQQG
;
A
#
# COMPACT_ATOMS: atom_id res chain seq x y z
N ASP A 1 -26.39 35.99 0.70
CA ASP A 1 -25.33 36.88 1.22
C ASP A 1 -25.51 36.87 2.73
N PRO A 2 -24.73 37.62 3.54
CA PRO A 2 -25.20 38.01 4.87
C PRO A 2 -26.15 39.23 4.89
N ASP A 3 -26.36 39.88 3.74
CA ASP A 3 -27.27 41.00 3.46
C ASP A 3 -27.95 40.71 2.10
N ASP A 4 -29.11 40.07 2.12
CA ASP A 4 -29.76 39.48 0.95
C ASP A 4 -30.48 40.52 0.05
N ASP A 5 -30.85 41.68 0.58
CA ASP A 5 -31.47 42.78 -0.18
C ASP A 5 -30.52 43.97 -0.47
N ASN A 6 -29.32 43.92 0.12
CA ASN A 6 -28.20 44.81 -0.12
C ASN A 6 -28.53 46.27 0.22
N ASP A 7 -29.27 46.48 1.31
CA ASP A 7 -29.67 47.79 1.82
C ASP A 7 -28.72 48.35 2.89
N GLY A 8 -27.80 47.51 3.38
CA GLY A 8 -26.78 47.87 4.37
C GLY A 8 -27.00 47.28 5.77
N TYR A 9 -28.11 46.58 6.00
CA TYR A 9 -28.37 45.82 7.22
C TYR A 9 -28.12 44.32 7.02
N TYR A 10 -27.73 43.61 8.08
CA TYR A 10 -27.58 42.17 8.01
C TYR A 10 -28.92 41.47 8.24
N ASP A 11 -29.20 40.39 7.50
CA ASP A 11 -30.46 39.63 7.59
C ASP A 11 -30.81 39.20 9.04
N VAL A 12 -29.77 38.94 9.84
CA VAL A 12 -29.89 38.53 11.25
C VAL A 12 -30.33 39.66 12.17
N ASP A 13 -29.92 40.89 11.87
CA ASP A 13 -30.23 42.07 12.65
C ASP A 13 -31.63 42.57 12.32
N GLU A 14 -32.02 42.47 11.04
CA GLU A 14 -33.37 42.75 10.57
C GLU A 14 -34.41 41.78 11.12
N PHE A 15 -34.10 40.48 11.12
CA PHE A 15 -34.96 39.47 11.73
C PHE A 15 -35.15 39.70 13.24
N ALA A 16 -34.13 40.23 13.91
CA ALA A 16 -34.18 40.54 15.34
C ALA A 16 -35.00 41.80 15.64
N ASP A 17 -34.97 42.81 14.77
CA ASP A 17 -35.80 44.01 14.91
C ASP A 17 -37.25 43.78 14.43
N GLY A 18 -37.43 42.79 13.54
CA GLY A 18 -38.71 42.42 12.94
C GLY A 18 -38.95 43.04 11.55
N SER A 19 -37.91 43.54 10.89
CA SER A 19 -37.92 43.92 9.47
C SER A 19 -37.80 42.70 8.55
N ASP A 20 -38.13 42.88 7.27
CA ASP A 20 -38.05 41.84 6.24
C ASP A 20 -36.68 41.86 5.55
N PRO A 21 -35.83 40.83 5.73
CA PRO A 21 -34.45 40.79 5.21
C PRO A 21 -34.34 40.55 3.70
N TYR A 22 -35.47 40.57 2.99
CA TYR A 22 -35.53 40.44 1.54
C TYR A 22 -36.12 41.69 0.87
N ASP A 23 -36.44 42.73 1.65
CA ASP A 23 -37.04 43.97 1.18
C ASP A 23 -36.25 45.19 1.67
N ALA A 24 -35.42 45.72 0.77
CA ALA A 24 -34.54 46.88 1.03
C ALA A 24 -35.27 48.18 1.44
N THR A 25 -36.61 48.20 1.40
CA THR A 25 -37.44 49.31 1.90
C THR A 25 -37.92 49.11 3.34
N SER A 26 -37.77 47.91 3.87
CA SER A 26 -38.15 47.51 5.23
C SER A 26 -36.99 47.69 6.20
N GLN A 27 -36.47 48.91 6.33
CA GLN A 27 -35.31 49.15 7.18
C GLN A 27 -35.67 49.17 8.69
N PRO A 28 -34.79 48.65 9.54
CA PRO A 28 -34.91 48.79 11.00
C PRO A 28 -34.73 50.26 11.43
N VAL A 29 -35.18 50.59 12.64
CA VAL A 29 -35.02 51.97 13.16
C VAL A 29 -33.56 52.21 13.54
N ASP A 30 -32.89 53.09 12.80
CA ASP A 30 -31.54 53.56 13.04
C ASP A 30 -31.54 55.10 13.11
N LEU A 31 -31.46 55.66 14.32
CA LEU A 31 -31.52 57.11 14.54
C LEU A 31 -30.16 57.80 14.41
N ASP A 32 -29.05 57.07 14.51
CA ASP A 32 -27.69 57.63 14.45
C ASP A 32 -26.98 57.39 13.10
N GLY A 33 -27.58 56.57 12.23
CA GLY A 33 -27.18 56.33 10.85
C GLY A 33 -25.93 55.46 10.73
N ASP A 34 -25.67 54.60 11.71
CA ASP A 34 -24.51 53.72 11.74
C ASP A 34 -24.76 52.32 11.11
N ASN A 35 -25.95 52.12 10.53
CA ASN A 35 -26.46 50.85 9.97
C ASN A 35 -26.56 49.74 11.02
N THR A 36 -26.80 50.09 12.29
CA THR A 36 -27.19 49.15 13.32
C THR A 36 -28.56 49.52 13.90
N PRO A 37 -29.49 48.56 14.05
CA PRO A 37 -30.79 48.83 14.66
C PRO A 37 -30.67 49.37 16.10
N ASP A 38 -31.35 50.47 16.40
CA ASP A 38 -31.41 51.10 17.73
C ASP A 38 -31.88 50.11 18.80
N ARG A 39 -32.75 49.17 18.43
CA ARG A 39 -33.28 48.14 19.34
C ARG A 39 -32.19 47.16 19.80
N LEU A 40 -31.27 46.80 18.89
CA LEU A 40 -30.12 45.97 19.22
C LEU A 40 -29.13 46.74 20.11
N GLN A 41 -28.97 48.05 19.89
CA GLN A 41 -28.21 48.91 20.80
C GLN A 41 -28.88 49.06 22.18
N GLN A 42 -30.21 49.12 22.24
CA GLN A 42 -30.95 49.32 23.49
C GLN A 42 -30.88 48.10 24.43
N GLU A 43 -30.82 46.87 23.90
CA GLU A 43 -30.61 45.67 24.72
C GLU A 43 -29.16 45.53 25.20
N ALA A 44 -28.21 46.11 24.46
CA ALA A 44 -26.79 45.99 24.73
C ALA A 44 -26.25 47.25 25.42
N GLY A 45 -26.78 47.60 26.60
CA GLY A 45 -26.27 48.65 27.51
C GLY A 45 -24.84 48.42 28.04
N LEU A 46 -23.98 47.86 27.20
CA LEU A 46 -22.56 47.65 27.31
C LEU A 46 -21.88 48.71 26.45
N ASP A 47 -20.87 49.35 27.01
CA ASP A 47 -20.05 50.37 26.36
C ASP A 47 -19.62 49.93 24.93
N PRO A 48 -19.69 50.80 23.89
CA PRO A 48 -19.29 50.45 22.52
C PRO A 48 -17.85 49.90 22.42
N VAL A 49 -16.97 50.26 23.36
CA VAL A 49 -15.61 49.67 23.46
C VAL A 49 -15.67 48.17 23.84
N ILE A 50 -16.64 47.76 24.65
CA ILE A 50 -16.82 46.37 25.08
C ILE A 50 -17.42 45.53 23.94
N GLN A 51 -18.38 46.07 23.18
CA GLN A 51 -18.94 45.37 22.02
C GLN A 51 -17.89 45.12 20.93
N SER A 52 -17.10 46.14 20.56
CA SER A 52 -16.01 45.95 19.59
C SER A 52 -14.97 44.93 20.07
N ALA A 53 -14.67 44.90 21.37
CA ALA A 53 -13.78 43.89 21.95
C ALA A 53 -14.37 42.47 21.91
N LEU A 54 -15.67 42.31 22.14
CA LEU A 54 -16.38 41.02 22.05
C LEU A 54 -16.42 40.51 20.61
N SER A 55 -16.70 41.36 19.64
CA SER A 55 -16.70 41.00 18.21
C SER A 55 -15.33 40.52 17.74
N VAL A 56 -14.25 41.23 18.12
CA VAL A 56 -12.88 40.82 17.80
C VAL A 56 -12.52 39.49 18.48
N ALA A 57 -12.96 39.26 19.73
CA ALA A 57 -12.71 38.01 20.44
C ALA A 57 -13.43 36.81 19.78
N ILE A 58 -14.68 36.99 19.34
CA ILE A 58 -15.45 35.95 18.64
C ILE A 58 -14.78 35.61 17.29
N LEU A 59 -14.37 36.61 16.52
CA LEU A 59 -13.65 36.40 15.25
C LEU A 59 -12.32 35.66 15.46
N ALA A 60 -11.58 35.96 16.53
CA ALA A 60 -10.34 35.27 16.85
C ALA A 60 -10.57 33.78 17.16
N ILE A 61 -11.64 33.44 17.90
CA ILE A 61 -11.98 32.04 18.21
C ILE A 61 -12.35 31.27 16.95
N ILE A 62 -13.15 31.87 16.06
CA ILE A 62 -13.53 31.27 14.78
C ILE A 62 -12.28 31.06 13.90
N ALA A 63 -11.38 32.05 13.83
CA ALA A 63 -10.14 31.97 13.07
C ALA A 63 -9.21 30.86 13.59
N ILE A 64 -9.10 30.71 14.91
CA ILE A 64 -8.33 29.62 15.54
C ILE A 64 -8.98 28.27 15.25
N GLY A 65 -10.31 28.16 15.34
CA GLY A 65 -11.05 26.93 15.04
C GLY A 65 -10.90 26.51 13.57
N ALA A 66 -10.99 27.46 12.64
CA ALA A 66 -10.76 27.24 11.21
C ALA A 66 -9.30 26.82 10.94
N GLY A 67 -8.33 27.50 11.58
CA GLY A 67 -6.91 27.15 11.49
C GLY A 67 -6.61 25.75 12.01
N MET A 68 -7.17 25.38 13.17
CA MET A 68 -7.03 24.04 13.74
C MET A 68 -7.66 22.96 12.86
N SER A 69 -8.81 23.25 12.23
CA SER A 69 -9.45 22.34 11.27
C SER A 69 -8.55 22.05 10.07
N VAL A 70 -7.86 23.08 9.54
CA VAL A 70 -6.90 22.93 8.44
C VAL A 70 -5.65 22.14 8.87
N LEU A 71 -5.15 22.37 10.08
CA LEU A 71 -3.99 21.65 10.62
C LEU A 71 -4.27 20.15 10.80
N ILE A 72 -5.45 19.80 11.31
CA ILE A 72 -5.87 18.40 11.47
C ILE A 72 -5.95 17.71 10.09
N TRP A 73 -6.57 18.37 9.10
CA TRP A 73 -6.68 17.84 7.74
C TRP A 73 -5.31 17.62 7.08
N ARG A 74 -4.38 18.57 7.20
CA ARG A 74 -3.03 18.43 6.65
C ARG A 74 -2.25 17.27 7.27
N SER A 75 -2.49 16.95 8.54
CA SER A 75 -1.78 15.87 9.25
C SER A 75 -2.30 14.45 8.93
N ALA A 76 -3.57 14.31 8.57
CA ALA A 76 -4.21 13.01 8.39
C ALA A 76 -3.78 12.29 7.08
N THR A 77 -3.46 13.05 6.03
CA THR A 77 -3.11 12.50 4.72
C THR A 77 -1.67 11.98 4.63
N SER A 78 -0.75 12.51 5.45
CA SER A 78 0.67 12.14 5.37
C SER A 78 0.97 10.69 5.78
N ARG A 79 0.19 10.10 6.70
CA ARG A 79 0.47 8.76 7.24
C ARG A 79 0.10 7.64 6.26
N ARG A 80 -0.93 7.84 5.45
CA ARG A 80 -1.42 6.83 4.49
C ARG A 80 -0.45 6.62 3.32
N SER A 81 0.24 7.68 2.89
CA SER A 81 1.17 7.61 1.76
C SER A 81 2.41 6.74 2.02
N ASN A 82 2.90 6.71 3.26
CA ASN A 82 4.12 5.98 3.60
C ASN A 82 3.89 4.46 3.60
N TYR A 83 2.74 4.02 4.12
CA TYR A 83 2.35 2.61 4.11
C TYR A 83 2.25 2.04 2.70
N GLU A 84 1.55 2.75 1.79
CA GLU A 84 1.40 2.30 0.40
C GLU A 84 2.74 2.26 -0.35
N LYS A 85 3.65 3.19 -0.05
CA LYS A 85 4.99 3.19 -0.64
C LYS A 85 5.79 1.94 -0.25
N ILE A 86 5.83 1.59 1.03
CA ILE A 86 6.53 0.37 1.46
C ILE A 86 5.86 -0.86 0.86
N ARG A 87 4.54 -0.90 0.85
CA ARG A 87 3.80 -2.01 0.25
C ARG A 87 4.18 -2.21 -1.22
N SER A 88 4.29 -1.13 -1.99
CA SER A 88 4.74 -1.18 -3.38
C SER A 88 6.18 -1.69 -3.49
N LEU A 89 7.10 -1.20 -2.65
CA LEU A 89 8.49 -1.66 -2.64
C LEU A 89 8.60 -3.14 -2.26
N LEU A 90 7.73 -3.62 -1.36
CA LEU A 90 7.66 -5.02 -0.99
C LEU A 90 7.14 -5.90 -2.14
N ASP A 91 6.17 -5.41 -2.90
CA ASP A 91 5.63 -6.11 -4.06
C ASP A 91 6.69 -6.18 -5.18
N GLU A 92 7.44 -5.10 -5.41
CA GLU A 92 8.52 -4.98 -6.41
C GLU A 92 9.85 -5.65 -5.99
N ALA A 93 10.07 -5.89 -4.69
CA ALA A 93 11.30 -6.48 -4.21
C ALA A 93 11.51 -7.90 -4.75
N GLU A 94 12.62 -8.11 -5.46
CA GLU A 94 13.07 -9.42 -5.92
C GLU A 94 14.31 -9.88 -5.14
N GLY A 95 14.36 -11.17 -4.83
CA GLY A 95 15.47 -11.77 -4.09
C GLY A 95 15.54 -11.39 -2.61
N PHE A 96 16.54 -11.92 -1.92
CA PHE A 96 16.80 -11.63 -0.51
C PHE A 96 17.28 -10.20 -0.29
N GLU A 97 18.01 -9.63 -1.25
CA GLU A 97 18.57 -8.28 -1.15
C GLU A 97 17.46 -7.21 -1.19
N GLY A 98 16.48 -7.35 -2.09
CA GLY A 98 15.33 -6.46 -2.15
C GLY A 98 14.47 -6.51 -0.88
N LEU A 99 14.21 -7.71 -0.35
CA LEU A 99 13.42 -7.89 0.87
C LEU A 99 14.12 -7.28 2.11
N MET A 100 15.45 -7.35 2.19
CA MET A 100 16.22 -6.73 3.27
C MET A 100 16.19 -5.19 3.20
N ALA A 101 16.24 -4.62 1.98
CA ALA A 101 16.10 -3.18 1.81
C ALA A 101 14.73 -2.69 2.29
N VAL A 102 13.66 -3.44 2.00
CA VAL A 102 12.30 -3.15 2.47
C VAL A 102 12.19 -3.26 3.99
N GLU A 103 12.80 -4.27 4.60
CA GLU A 103 12.86 -4.44 6.07
C GLU A 103 13.47 -3.20 6.75
N LYS A 104 14.59 -2.71 6.21
CA LYS A 104 15.26 -1.50 6.70
C LYS A 104 14.40 -0.24 6.53
N ASP A 105 13.66 -0.14 5.44
CA ASP A 105 12.75 0.98 5.20
C ASP A 105 11.56 0.97 6.19
N ILE A 106 11.03 -0.22 6.52
CA ILE A 106 10.00 -0.41 7.55
C ILE A 106 10.51 0.07 8.91
N GLU A 107 11.70 -0.35 9.34
CA GLU A 107 12.30 0.09 10.59
C GLU A 107 12.50 1.61 10.63
N SER A 108 13.04 2.20 9.56
CA SER A 108 13.31 3.64 9.54
C SER A 108 12.04 4.49 9.65
N MET A 109 10.90 3.99 9.18
CA MET A 109 9.61 4.68 9.27
C MET A 109 8.92 4.44 10.61
N SER A 110 9.11 3.28 11.22
CA SER A 110 8.68 3.00 12.60
C SER A 110 9.37 3.97 13.56
N ASP A 111 10.70 4.13 13.45
CA ASP A 111 11.48 5.04 14.31
C ASP A 111 11.08 6.51 14.17
N LYS A 112 10.64 6.92 12.98
CA LYS A 112 10.26 8.32 12.69
C LYS A 112 8.78 8.62 13.01
N ASN A 113 8.06 7.74 13.70
CA ASN A 113 6.60 7.81 13.92
C ASN A 113 5.79 7.95 12.60
N GLY A 114 6.34 7.45 11.49
CA GLY A 114 5.76 7.62 10.15
C GLY A 114 4.65 6.61 9.83
N ILE A 115 4.60 5.49 10.55
CA ILE A 115 3.67 4.37 10.37
C ILE A 115 3.22 3.89 11.76
N ASP A 116 1.93 3.54 11.89
CA ASP A 116 1.38 3.01 13.14
C ASP A 116 1.87 1.58 13.42
N ALA A 117 2.01 1.20 14.70
CA ALA A 117 2.49 -0.13 15.10
C ALA A 117 1.67 -1.28 14.48
N GLY A 118 0.35 -1.11 14.30
CA GLY A 118 -0.49 -2.10 13.64
C GLY A 118 -0.18 -2.25 12.14
N GLN A 119 0.13 -1.13 11.48
CA GLN A 119 0.53 -1.14 10.07
C GLN A 119 1.92 -1.75 9.87
N THR A 120 2.85 -1.47 10.78
CA THR A 120 4.18 -2.07 10.81
C THR A 120 4.09 -3.60 10.94
N ALA A 121 3.25 -4.11 11.85
CA ALA A 121 3.04 -5.55 12.01
C ALA A 121 2.53 -6.23 10.73
N LEU A 122 1.60 -5.61 10.01
CA LEU A 122 1.08 -6.13 8.72
C LEU A 122 2.16 -6.17 7.62
N LEU A 123 3.06 -5.19 7.60
CA LEU A 123 4.16 -5.16 6.65
C LEU A 123 5.17 -6.28 6.92
N PHE A 124 5.48 -6.54 8.20
CA PHE A 124 6.35 -7.65 8.60
C PHE A 124 5.73 -9.02 8.31
N ASP A 125 4.43 -9.18 8.55
CA ASP A 125 3.70 -10.41 8.22
C ASP A 125 3.82 -10.75 6.72
N ARG A 126 3.51 -9.78 5.85
CA ARG A 126 3.65 -9.93 4.40
C ARG A 126 5.09 -10.15 3.95
N LEU A 127 6.05 -9.49 4.60
CA LEU A 127 7.48 -9.68 4.33
C LEU A 127 7.92 -11.11 4.68
N GLY A 128 7.39 -11.67 5.77
CA GLY A 128 7.56 -13.08 6.13
C GLY A 128 7.08 -14.02 5.04
N ASP A 129 5.85 -13.81 4.54
CA ASP A 129 5.28 -14.62 3.45
C ASP A 129 6.14 -14.58 2.17
N ARG A 130 6.65 -13.40 1.80
CA ARG A 130 7.53 -13.25 0.64
C ARG A 130 8.86 -13.98 0.83
N ARG A 131 9.47 -13.89 2.01
CA ARG A 131 10.71 -14.62 2.33
C ARG A 131 10.49 -16.13 2.25
N TYR A 132 9.37 -16.61 2.78
CA TYR A 132 9.02 -18.03 2.72
C TYR A 132 8.89 -18.53 1.28
N LYS A 133 8.12 -17.83 0.44
CA LYS A 133 7.97 -18.18 -0.98
C LYS A 133 9.30 -18.18 -1.72
N LEU A 134 10.14 -17.17 -1.46
CA LEU A 134 11.42 -17.04 -2.15
C LEU A 134 12.41 -18.15 -1.72
N GLU A 135 12.38 -18.57 -0.46
CA GLU A 135 13.12 -19.74 0.00
C GLU A 135 12.60 -21.03 -0.65
N GLU A 136 11.29 -21.18 -0.78
CA GLU A 136 10.66 -22.33 -1.44
C GLU A 136 11.03 -22.40 -2.93
N GLU A 137 10.98 -21.26 -3.64
CA GLU A 137 11.42 -21.15 -5.04
C GLU A 137 12.91 -21.49 -5.18
N MET A 138 13.76 -21.01 -4.28
CA MET A 138 15.18 -21.33 -4.31
C MET A 138 15.43 -22.81 -4.00
N ARG A 139 14.68 -23.39 -3.05
CA ARG A 139 14.75 -24.82 -2.73
C ARG A 139 14.25 -25.66 -3.91
N ALA A 140 13.19 -25.24 -4.58
CA ALA A 140 12.65 -25.89 -5.78
C ALA A 140 13.62 -25.76 -6.96
N ALA A 141 14.27 -24.60 -7.14
CA ALA A 141 15.30 -24.39 -8.15
C ALA A 141 16.51 -25.29 -7.91
N GLN A 142 17.02 -25.36 -6.67
CA GLN A 142 18.11 -26.28 -6.30
C GLN A 142 17.74 -27.76 -6.55
N GLN A 143 16.48 -28.14 -6.25
CA GLN A 143 15.99 -29.49 -6.55
C GLN A 143 15.83 -29.73 -8.05
N ALA A 144 15.39 -28.73 -8.81
CA ALA A 144 15.28 -28.82 -10.27
C ALA A 144 16.67 -28.95 -10.91
N GLU A 145 17.69 -28.26 -10.39
CA GLU A 145 19.08 -28.45 -10.79
C GLU A 145 19.58 -29.86 -10.46
N TRP A 146 19.23 -30.41 -9.29
CA TRP A 146 19.54 -31.79 -8.93
C TRP A 146 18.90 -32.80 -9.91
N TRP A 147 17.62 -32.62 -10.24
CA TRP A 147 16.93 -33.46 -11.23
C TRP A 147 17.49 -33.28 -12.65
N ALA A 148 17.84 -32.06 -13.05
CA ALA A 148 18.42 -31.76 -14.36
C ALA A 148 19.82 -32.37 -14.50
N GLN A 149 20.66 -32.29 -13.45
CA GLN A 149 21.97 -32.94 -13.42
C GLN A 149 21.83 -34.47 -13.46
N GLN A 150 20.86 -35.03 -12.75
CA GLN A 150 20.59 -36.46 -12.78
C GLN A 150 20.10 -36.94 -14.15
N GLN A 151 19.28 -36.16 -14.86
CA GLN A 151 18.87 -36.46 -16.22
C GLN A 151 20.05 -36.42 -17.21
N ALA A 152 20.94 -35.43 -17.09
CA ALA A 152 22.16 -35.36 -17.89
C ALA A 152 23.09 -36.57 -17.64
N HIS A 153 23.24 -36.97 -16.38
CA HIS A 153 24.03 -38.14 -16.01
C HIS A 153 23.35 -39.46 -16.45
N GLY A 154 22.02 -39.51 -16.43
CA GLY A 154 21.22 -40.65 -16.89
C GLY A 154 21.33 -40.91 -18.40
N GLN A 155 21.46 -39.87 -19.23
CA GLN A 155 21.72 -40.03 -20.67
C GLN A 155 23.07 -40.70 -20.93
N GLN A 156 24.10 -40.32 -20.17
CA GLN A 156 25.43 -40.93 -20.26
C GLN A 156 25.42 -42.40 -19.80
N TRP A 157 24.67 -42.73 -18.75
CA TRP A 157 24.44 -44.12 -18.31
C TRP A 157 23.65 -44.94 -19.33
N ALA A 158 22.65 -44.36 -19.98
CA ALA A 158 21.86 -45.02 -21.03
C ALA A 158 22.72 -45.30 -22.29
N GLU A 159 23.62 -44.38 -22.64
CA GLU A 159 24.59 -44.54 -23.73
C GLU A 159 25.63 -45.63 -23.40
N TRP A 160 26.10 -45.68 -22.15
CA TRP A 160 26.99 -46.73 -21.67
C TRP A 160 26.33 -48.11 -21.64
N GLN A 161 25.04 -48.20 -21.28
CA GLN A 161 24.25 -49.45 -21.38
C GLN A 161 24.05 -49.90 -22.83
N GLN A 162 23.76 -48.98 -23.76
CA GLN A 162 23.68 -49.33 -25.18
C GLN A 162 25.03 -49.79 -25.74
N GLN A 163 26.13 -49.19 -25.29
CA GLN A 163 27.46 -49.62 -25.69
C GLN A 163 27.77 -51.03 -25.17
N GLN A 164 27.30 -51.42 -23.98
CA GLN A 164 27.43 -52.82 -23.53
C GLN A 164 26.56 -53.82 -24.30
N GLN A 165 25.36 -53.43 -24.75
CA GLN A 165 24.50 -54.31 -25.56
C GLN A 165 25.04 -54.53 -27.00
N GLY A 166 25.95 -53.67 -27.47
CA GLY A 166 26.69 -53.85 -28.73
C GLY A 166 27.85 -54.86 -28.65
N TRP A 167 28.45 -55.06 -27.47
CA TRP A 167 29.55 -56.03 -27.28
C TRP A 167 29.07 -57.46 -26.98
N GLY A 168 27.82 -57.63 -26.53
CA GLY A 168 27.25 -58.93 -26.19
C GLY A 168 26.72 -59.75 -27.38
N GLN A 169 26.51 -59.14 -28.55
CA GLN A 169 25.92 -59.84 -29.70
C GLN A 169 26.92 -60.28 -30.77
N GLN A 170 28.20 -59.90 -30.68
CA GLN A 170 29.21 -60.30 -31.67
C GLN A 170 30.13 -61.44 -31.19
N GLN A 171 30.13 -61.80 -29.91
CA GLN A 171 30.94 -62.93 -29.40
C GLN A 171 30.16 -64.25 -29.25
N GLY A 172 28.90 -64.29 -29.68
CA GLY A 172 28.05 -65.49 -29.62
C GLY A 172 27.95 -66.29 -30.94
N TRP A 173 28.42 -65.76 -32.07
CA TRP A 173 28.15 -66.35 -33.39
C TRP A 173 29.36 -66.99 -34.10
N ASP A 174 30.58 -66.85 -33.57
CA ASP A 174 31.79 -67.45 -34.17
C ASP A 174 32.28 -68.74 -33.50
N GLN A 175 31.60 -69.22 -32.44
CA GLN A 175 31.99 -70.47 -31.76
C GLN A 175 31.05 -71.66 -32.03
N GLN A 176 30.11 -71.52 -32.97
CA GLN A 176 29.12 -72.56 -33.28
C GLN A 176 29.17 -73.08 -34.73
N GLN A 177 30.23 -72.80 -35.50
CA GLN A 177 30.43 -73.39 -36.84
C GLN A 177 31.58 -74.40 -36.93
N GLY A 178 32.12 -74.87 -35.78
CA GLY A 178 33.23 -75.83 -35.73
C GLY A 178 32.89 -77.26 -35.29
N TRP A 179 31.66 -77.53 -34.81
CA TRP A 179 31.37 -78.78 -34.10
C TRP A 179 30.46 -79.79 -34.83
N ASP A 180 29.94 -79.46 -36.02
CA ASP A 180 29.00 -80.33 -36.75
C ASP A 180 29.62 -81.16 -37.89
N GLN A 181 30.95 -81.31 -37.92
CA GLN A 181 31.62 -82.20 -38.91
C GLN A 181 32.32 -83.42 -38.31
N GLN A 182 32.13 -83.72 -37.01
CA GLN A 182 32.91 -84.79 -36.37
C GLN A 182 32.13 -85.76 -35.46
N GLN A 183 30.86 -86.06 -35.79
CA GLN A 183 30.10 -87.13 -35.10
C GLN A 183 29.44 -88.14 -36.05
N GLY A 184 30.12 -88.49 -37.14
CA GLY A 184 29.63 -89.41 -38.17
C GLY A 184 30.27 -90.81 -38.21
N TRP A 185 31.18 -91.16 -37.29
CA TRP A 185 31.82 -92.48 -37.27
C TRP A 185 32.08 -92.88 -35.83
N ASP A 186 31.23 -93.76 -35.27
CA ASP A 186 31.56 -94.73 -34.21
C ASP A 186 30.30 -95.52 -33.78
N GLN A 187 29.56 -96.07 -34.75
CA GLN A 187 28.62 -97.17 -34.52
C GLN A 187 28.89 -98.27 -35.56
N GLN A 188 29.94 -99.05 -35.33
CA GLN A 188 30.11 -100.41 -35.87
C GLN A 188 31.31 -101.06 -35.16
N GLY A 189 31.03 -102.08 -34.33
CA GLY A 189 32.03 -102.86 -33.60
C GLY A 189 31.41 -103.62 -32.45
#